data_AF-A0A453BVB6-F1
#
_entry.id   AF-A0A453BVB6-F1
#
_cell.length_a   1.000
_cell.length_b   1.000
_cell.length_c   1.000
_cell.angle_alpha   90.00
_cell.angle_beta   90.00
_cell.angle_gamma   90.00
#
_symmetry.space_group_name_H-M   'P 1'
#
loop_
_entity.id
_entity.type
_entity.pdbx_description
1 polymer ?
#
loop_
_entity_poly.entity_id
_entity_poly.type
_entity_poly.pdbx_seq_one_letter_code
_entity_poly.pdbx_strand_id
1 'polypeptide(L)'
;MSVEYNMDEALKARNTAESKFHARDLRGARKYAVKAQNLCPSLEGISQMASTLEVHLAAESKIDGESDWYRILSLPAFADEEDVKKQYRKLALQLHPDKNKSVGAEEAFKLISEAWSVLSDTSRKTIYDQKRSDHSVVNVTNGMYTYDKKATK
;
A
#
# COMPACT_ATOMS: atom_id res chain seq x y z
N MET A 1 -17.34 3.71 30.92
CA MET A 1 -16.39 2.58 30.91
C MET A 1 -15.11 3.07 30.27
N SER A 2 -14.11 3.36 31.08
CA SER A 2 -12.75 3.65 30.61
C SER A 2 -12.24 2.39 29.96
N VAL A 3 -11.98 2.39 28.64
CA VAL A 3 -11.33 1.27 27.98
C VAL A 3 -9.93 1.20 28.59
N GLU A 4 -9.68 0.21 29.45
CA GLU A 4 -8.33 -0.09 29.90
C GLU A 4 -7.54 -0.58 28.69
N TYR A 5 -6.84 0.33 28.03
CA TYR A 5 -5.92 -0.03 26.97
C TYR A 5 -4.81 -0.90 27.56
N ASN A 6 -4.59 -2.08 26.99
CA ASN A 6 -3.49 -2.96 27.41
C ASN A 6 -2.16 -2.43 26.84
N MET A 7 -1.64 -1.37 27.46
CA MET A 7 -0.47 -0.63 26.98
C MET A 7 0.80 -1.49 26.96
N ASP A 8 0.99 -2.37 27.95
CA ASP A 8 2.13 -3.31 27.98
C ASP A 8 2.07 -4.29 26.81
N GLU A 9 0.89 -4.87 26.53
CA GLU A 9 0.74 -5.78 25.40
C GLU A 9 0.88 -5.06 24.06
N ALA A 10 0.41 -3.82 23.95
CA ALA A 10 0.57 -3.00 22.75
C ALA A 10 2.06 -2.70 22.47
N LEU A 11 2.84 -2.36 23.50
CA LEU A 11 4.28 -2.14 23.38
C LEU A 11 5.02 -3.42 22.99
N LYS A 12 4.69 -4.56 23.60
CA LYS A 12 5.24 -5.86 23.21
C LYS A 12 4.94 -6.20 21.75
N ALA A 13 3.71 -5.95 21.30
CA ALA A 13 3.32 -6.17 19.91
C ALA A 13 4.09 -5.23 18.96
N ARG A 14 4.28 -3.95 19.31
CA ARG A 14 5.10 -3.00 18.54
C ARG A 14 6.56 -3.49 18.39
N ASN A 15 7.21 -3.84 19.50
CA ASN A 15 8.60 -4.32 19.47
C ASN A 15 8.74 -5.64 18.69
N THR A 16 7.71 -6.49 18.73
CA THR A 16 7.65 -7.70 17.91
C THR A 16 7.55 -7.35 16.43
N ALA A 17 6.75 -6.34 16.05
CA ALA A 17 6.66 -5.88 14.68
C ALA A 17 8.02 -5.40 14.14
N GLU A 18 8.78 -4.65 14.94
CA GLU A 18 10.14 -4.20 14.58
C GLU A 18 11.10 -5.38 14.39
N SER A 19 11.09 -6.34 15.32
CA SER A 19 11.91 -7.55 15.23
C SER A 19 11.58 -8.36 13.97
N LYS A 20 10.29 -8.47 13.62
CA LYS A 20 9.83 -9.16 12.41
C LYS A 20 10.23 -8.44 11.14
N PHE A 21 10.21 -7.10 11.14
CA PHE A 21 10.69 -6.31 10.01
C PHE A 21 12.17 -6.57 9.73
N HIS A 22 13.03 -6.57 10.75
CA HIS A 22 14.45 -6.90 10.60
C HIS A 22 14.69 -8.34 10.14
N ALA A 23 13.80 -9.27 10.53
CA ALA A 23 13.82 -10.65 10.06
C ALA A 23 13.28 -10.83 8.62
N ARG A 24 12.95 -9.74 7.90
CA ARG A 24 12.31 -9.73 6.57
C ARG A 24 10.95 -10.44 6.53
N ASP A 25 10.30 -10.61 7.67
CA ASP A 25 8.94 -11.13 7.78
C ASP A 25 7.95 -9.95 7.79
N LEU A 26 7.73 -9.35 6.61
CA LEU A 26 6.86 -8.17 6.47
C LEU A 26 5.41 -8.48 6.83
N ARG A 27 4.94 -9.70 6.53
CA ARG A 27 3.59 -10.16 6.87
C ARG A 27 3.40 -10.25 8.38
N GLY A 28 4.38 -10.84 9.08
CA GLY A 28 4.43 -10.86 10.53
C GLY A 28 4.50 -9.45 11.11
N ALA A 29 5.38 -8.60 10.59
CA ALA A 29 5.54 -7.23 11.04
C ALA A 29 4.21 -6.46 11.00
N ARG A 30 3.51 -6.45 9.84
CA ARG A 30 2.21 -5.78 9.73
C ARG A 30 1.17 -6.35 10.70
N LYS A 31 1.10 -7.68 10.82
CA LYS A 31 0.16 -8.34 11.74
C LYS A 31 0.33 -7.83 13.18
N TYR A 32 1.57 -7.73 13.65
CA TYR A 32 1.86 -7.26 15.00
C TYR A 32 1.68 -5.74 15.15
N ALA A 33 1.99 -4.94 14.13
CA ALA A 33 1.71 -3.50 14.15
C ALA A 33 0.20 -3.20 14.22
N VAL A 34 -0.62 -3.91 13.44
CA VAL A 34 -2.09 -3.81 13.51
C VAL A 34 -2.61 -4.30 14.86
N LYS A 35 -2.03 -5.38 15.42
CA LYS A 35 -2.36 -5.83 16.78
C LYS A 35 -2.11 -4.71 17.80
N ALA A 36 -0.93 -4.10 17.78
CA ALA A 36 -0.59 -2.99 18.67
C ALA A 36 -1.52 -1.78 18.48
N GLN A 37 -1.87 -1.43 17.23
CA GLN A 37 -2.82 -0.36 16.92
C GLN A 37 -4.22 -0.64 17.48
N ASN A 38 -4.71 -1.87 17.37
CA ASN A 38 -6.02 -2.26 17.90
C ASN A 38 -6.03 -2.28 19.43
N LEU A 39 -4.92 -2.69 20.05
CA LEU A 39 -4.77 -2.69 21.51
C LEU A 39 -4.64 -1.28 22.09
N CYS A 40 -4.01 -0.36 21.36
CA CYS A 40 -3.84 1.03 21.78
C CYS A 40 -3.74 1.96 20.55
N PRO A 41 -4.88 2.50 20.06
CA PRO A 41 -4.88 3.40 18.90
C PRO A 41 -4.14 4.72 19.15
N SER A 42 -4.03 5.12 20.42
CA SER A 42 -3.29 6.32 20.86
C SER A 42 -1.81 6.07 21.10
N LEU A 43 -1.30 4.85 20.88
CA LEU A 43 0.13 4.57 21.01
C LEU A 43 0.91 5.40 19.99
N GLU A 44 1.89 6.16 20.49
CA GLU A 44 2.69 7.05 19.67
C GLU A 44 3.33 6.31 18.49
N GLY A 45 3.10 6.83 17.29
CA GLY A 45 3.64 6.32 16.03
C GLY A 45 3.05 4.99 15.52
N ILE A 46 2.09 4.37 16.22
CA ILE A 46 1.65 3.03 15.81
C ILE A 46 0.89 3.01 14.48
N SER A 47 0.10 4.06 14.20
CA SER A 47 -0.60 4.23 12.93
C SER A 47 0.38 4.42 11.77
N GLN A 48 1.48 5.13 12.03
CA GLN A 48 2.55 5.37 11.07
C GLN A 48 3.30 4.07 10.79
N MET A 49 3.62 3.27 11.82
CA MET A 49 4.25 1.96 11.67
C MET A 49 3.38 1.00 10.87
N ALA A 50 2.08 0.88 11.20
CA ALA A 50 1.16 0.01 10.48
C ALA A 50 1.09 0.36 8.98
N SER A 51 1.03 1.66 8.68
CA SER A 51 0.96 2.15 7.30
C SER A 51 2.29 2.00 6.56
N THR A 52 3.42 2.19 7.25
CA THR A 52 4.77 1.96 6.71
C THR A 52 4.90 0.50 6.26
N LEU A 53 4.51 -0.44 7.12
CA LEU A 53 4.58 -1.87 6.84
C LEU A 53 3.58 -2.31 5.76
N GLU A 54 2.43 -1.65 5.69
CA GLU A 54 1.47 -1.88 4.60
C GLU A 54 2.02 -1.48 3.23
N VAL A 55 2.72 -0.33 3.16
CA VAL A 55 3.40 0.11 1.93
C VAL A 55 4.49 -0.88 1.50
N HIS A 56 5.30 -1.37 2.44
CA HIS A 56 6.31 -2.40 2.15
C HIS A 56 5.69 -3.69 1.61
N LEU A 57 4.62 -4.17 2.23
CA LEU A 57 3.89 -5.35 1.75
C LEU A 57 3.23 -5.14 0.38
N ALA A 58 2.72 -3.94 0.11
CA ALA A 58 2.17 -3.59 -1.18
C ALA A 58 3.27 -3.61 -2.26
N ALA A 59 4.48 -3.15 -1.95
CA ALA A 59 5.61 -3.16 -2.85
C ALA A 59 6.16 -4.57 -3.17
N GLU A 60 5.91 -5.57 -2.32
CA GLU A 60 6.20 -6.97 -2.67
C GLU A 60 5.28 -7.51 -3.77
N SER A 61 4.09 -6.93 -3.93
CA SER A 61 3.16 -7.30 -4.99
C SER A 61 3.58 -6.62 -6.30
N LYS A 62 4.13 -7.40 -7.21
CA LYS A 62 4.50 -6.95 -8.56
C LYS A 62 3.53 -7.45 -9.61
N ILE A 63 3.28 -6.64 -10.62
CA ILE A 63 2.56 -7.01 -11.84
C ILE A 63 3.60 -6.99 -12.96
N ASP A 64 3.91 -8.17 -13.50
CA ASP A 64 4.92 -8.36 -14.55
C ASP A 64 6.30 -7.75 -14.24
N GLY A 65 6.71 -7.83 -12.96
CA GLY A 65 8.00 -7.29 -12.50
C GLY A 65 8.00 -5.79 -12.18
N GLU A 66 6.96 -5.04 -12.55
CA GLU A 66 6.72 -3.66 -12.14
C GLU A 66 5.90 -3.61 -10.83
N SER A 67 6.10 -2.58 -10.01
CA SER A 67 5.38 -2.41 -8.74
C SER A 67 3.91 -2.03 -8.98
N ASP A 68 2.98 -2.56 -8.16
CA ASP A 68 1.59 -2.13 -8.20
C ASP A 68 1.41 -0.76 -7.50
N TRP A 69 1.56 0.32 -8.26
CA TRP A 69 1.50 1.70 -7.75
C TRP A 69 0.17 2.05 -7.08
N TYR A 70 -0.95 1.45 -7.54
CA TYR A 70 -2.25 1.66 -6.89
C TYR A 70 -2.27 1.02 -5.50
N ARG A 71 -1.77 -0.22 -5.37
CA ARG A 71 -1.67 -0.88 -4.06
C ARG A 71 -0.75 -0.15 -3.11
N ILE A 72 0.37 0.40 -3.59
CA ILE A 72 1.30 1.19 -2.77
C ILE A 72 0.62 2.43 -2.20
N LEU A 73 -0.28 3.07 -2.95
CA LEU A 73 -1.10 4.17 -2.46
C LEU A 73 -2.36 3.70 -1.69
N SER A 74 -2.56 2.39 -1.49
CA SER A 74 -3.79 1.81 -0.93
C SER A 74 -5.06 2.21 -1.71
N LEU A 75 -4.96 2.27 -3.04
CA LEU A 75 -6.05 2.60 -3.96
C LEU A 75 -6.49 1.39 -4.79
N PRO A 76 -7.76 1.37 -5.23
CA PRO A 76 -8.20 0.45 -6.26
C PRO A 76 -7.54 0.80 -7.61
N ALA A 77 -7.45 -0.21 -8.48
CA ALA A 77 -6.89 -0.08 -9.82
C ALA A 77 -7.60 0.92 -10.75
N PHE A 78 -8.83 1.29 -10.43
CA PHE A 78 -9.67 2.20 -11.20
C PHE A 78 -9.76 3.60 -10.58
N ALA A 79 -8.91 3.92 -9.60
CA ALA A 79 -8.88 5.22 -8.97
C ALA A 79 -8.60 6.33 -10.00
N ASP A 80 -9.39 7.39 -9.95
CA ASP A 80 -9.19 8.58 -10.77
C ASP A 80 -8.08 9.49 -10.20
N GLU A 81 -7.74 10.55 -10.92
CA GLU A 81 -6.65 11.46 -10.56
C GLU A 81 -6.91 12.20 -9.23
N GLU A 82 -8.17 12.49 -8.90
CA GLU A 82 -8.52 13.16 -7.64
C GLU A 82 -8.32 12.22 -6.45
N ASP A 83 -8.72 10.96 -6.59
CA ASP A 83 -8.49 9.90 -5.60
C ASP A 83 -6.99 9.69 -5.34
N VAL A 84 -6.20 9.58 -6.41
CA VAL A 84 -4.73 9.46 -6.33
C VAL A 84 -4.14 10.65 -5.55
N LYS A 85 -4.55 11.88 -5.88
CA LYS A 85 -4.07 13.10 -5.24
C LYS A 85 -4.45 13.20 -3.78
N LYS A 86 -5.69 12.87 -3.45
CA LYS A 86 -6.20 12.90 -2.08
C LYS A 86 -5.47 11.89 -1.21
N GLN A 87 -5.31 10.68 -1.72
CA GLN A 87 -4.70 9.59 -0.97
C GLN A 87 -3.18 9.76 -0.82
N TYR A 88 -2.48 10.23 -1.86
CA TYR A 88 -1.07 10.57 -1.75
C TYR A 88 -0.83 11.64 -0.68
N ARG A 89 -1.61 12.72 -0.66
CA ARG A 89 -1.49 13.78 0.37
C ARG A 89 -1.65 13.22 1.78
N LYS A 90 -2.62 12.32 1.98
CA LYS A 90 -2.86 11.66 3.26
C LYS A 90 -1.66 10.82 3.68
N LEU A 91 -1.15 9.97 2.79
CA LEU A 91 0.00 9.11 3.06
C LEU A 91 1.28 9.92 3.27
N ALA A 92 1.53 10.96 2.47
CA ALA A 92 2.69 11.81 2.59
C ALA A 92 2.75 12.52 3.96
N LEU A 93 1.61 13.02 4.46
CA LEU A 93 1.55 13.61 5.81
C LEU A 93 1.80 12.59 6.91
N GLN A 94 1.31 11.37 6.73
CA GLN A 94 1.41 10.32 7.74
C GLN A 94 2.80 9.67 7.77
N LEU A 95 3.42 9.50 6.61
CA LEU A 95 4.69 8.78 6.43
C LEU A 95 5.91 9.71 6.31
N HIS A 96 5.73 11.03 6.40
CA HIS A 96 6.84 11.98 6.28
C HIS A 96 7.99 11.65 7.27
N PRO A 97 9.25 11.54 6.81
CA PRO A 97 10.38 11.08 7.64
C PRO A 97 10.72 12.01 8.82
N ASP A 98 10.32 13.28 8.73
CA ASP A 98 10.40 14.23 9.86
C ASP A 98 9.62 13.73 11.08
N LYS A 99 8.39 13.23 10.86
CA LYS A 99 7.43 12.87 11.92
C LYS A 99 7.25 11.37 12.12
N ASN A 100 7.64 10.55 11.14
CA ASN A 100 7.56 9.10 11.21
C ASN A 100 8.93 8.51 11.53
N LYS A 101 9.09 7.98 12.75
CA LYS A 101 10.33 7.33 13.22
C LYS A 101 10.25 5.80 13.18
N SER A 102 9.24 5.26 12.50
CA SER A 102 9.04 3.81 12.39
C SER A 102 10.12 3.16 11.50
N VAL A 103 10.35 1.88 11.71
CA VAL A 103 11.20 1.05 10.84
C VAL A 103 10.75 1.13 9.39
N GLY A 104 11.68 1.38 8.46
CA GLY A 104 11.42 1.44 7.02
C GLY A 104 10.60 2.65 6.56
N ALA A 105 10.48 3.71 7.38
CA ALA A 105 9.69 4.90 7.06
C ALA A 105 10.21 5.65 5.82
N GLU A 106 11.53 5.78 5.68
CA GLU A 106 12.13 6.48 4.54
C GLU A 106 11.85 5.72 3.23
N GLU A 107 12.05 4.41 3.23
CA GLU A 107 11.77 3.56 2.06
C GLU A 107 10.28 3.56 1.71
N ALA A 108 9.39 3.51 2.69
CA ALA A 108 7.95 3.63 2.43
C ALA A 108 7.58 4.99 1.84
N PHE A 109 8.22 6.08 2.31
CA PHE A 109 8.00 7.41 1.75
C PHE A 109 8.49 7.51 0.30
N LYS A 110 9.64 6.89 -0.03
CA LYS A 110 10.14 6.80 -1.41
C LYS A 110 9.14 6.06 -2.31
N LEU A 111 8.64 4.90 -1.86
CA LEU A 111 7.66 4.11 -2.61
C LEU A 111 6.38 4.88 -2.95
N ILE A 112 5.79 5.61 -1.98
CA ILE A 112 4.59 6.42 -2.27
C ILE A 112 4.90 7.62 -3.17
N SER A 113 6.13 8.14 -3.14
CA SER A 113 6.58 9.25 -3.98
C SER A 113 6.78 8.80 -5.44
N GLU A 114 7.33 7.59 -5.63
CA GLU A 114 7.44 6.96 -6.95
C GLU A 114 6.06 6.65 -7.53
N ALA A 115 5.16 6.06 -6.72
CA ALA A 115 3.78 5.80 -7.13
C ALA A 115 3.06 7.09 -7.54
N TRP A 116 3.23 8.17 -6.77
CA TRP A 116 2.70 9.49 -7.11
C TRP A 116 3.27 10.02 -8.42
N SER A 117 4.58 9.91 -8.63
CA SER A 117 5.23 10.34 -9.86
C SER A 117 4.57 9.68 -11.08
N VAL A 118 4.23 8.40 -11.03
CA VAL A 118 3.57 7.72 -12.15
C VAL A 118 2.09 8.08 -12.27
N LEU A 119 1.34 8.01 -11.16
CA LEU A 119 -0.12 8.06 -11.17
C LEU A 119 -0.69 9.49 -11.20
N SER A 120 0.09 10.50 -10.83
CA SER A 120 -0.36 11.91 -10.85
C SER A 120 -0.35 12.56 -12.22
N ASP A 121 0.35 11.94 -13.17
CA ASP A 121 0.50 12.45 -14.53
C ASP A 121 -0.33 11.61 -15.48
N THR A 122 -1.28 12.24 -16.17
CA THR A 122 -2.24 11.55 -17.04
C THR A 122 -1.56 10.70 -18.11
N SER A 123 -0.46 11.18 -18.69
CA SER A 123 0.27 10.48 -19.75
C SER A 123 0.98 9.24 -19.20
N ARG A 124 1.70 9.39 -18.08
CA ARG A 124 2.42 8.29 -17.43
C ARG A 124 1.46 7.26 -16.83
N LYS A 125 0.36 7.69 -16.23
CA LYS A 125 -0.72 6.83 -15.75
C LYS A 125 -1.30 5.99 -16.87
N THR A 126 -1.60 6.60 -18.03
CA THR A 126 -2.13 5.88 -19.20
C THR A 126 -1.18 4.78 -19.68
N ILE A 127 0.12 5.08 -19.77
CA ILE A 127 1.15 4.11 -20.17
C ILE A 127 1.21 2.96 -19.16
N TYR A 128 1.19 3.28 -17.86
CA TYR A 128 1.20 2.28 -16.79
C TYR A 128 -0.05 1.39 -16.80
N ASP A 129 -1.24 1.98 -16.93
CA ASP A 129 -2.51 1.27 -16.98
C ASP A 129 -2.57 0.35 -18.21
N GLN A 130 -2.08 0.82 -19.36
CA GLN A 130 -2.02 0.02 -20.59
C GLN A 130 -1.15 -1.22 -20.41
N LYS A 131 0.10 -1.07 -19.93
CA LYS A 131 0.99 -2.19 -19.61
C LYS A 131 0.33 -3.16 -18.63
N ARG A 132 -0.22 -2.64 -17.53
CA ARG A 132 -0.89 -3.43 -16.49
C ARG A 132 -2.08 -4.24 -17.03
N SER A 133 -2.82 -3.70 -17.99
CA SER A 133 -3.96 -4.38 -18.62
C SER A 133 -3.57 -5.42 -19.66
N ASP A 134 -2.49 -5.18 -20.42
CA ASP A 134 -1.97 -6.13 -21.40
C ASP A 134 -1.55 -7.44 -20.71
N HIS A 135 -0.98 -7.35 -19.50
CA HIS A 135 -0.60 -8.52 -18.71
C HIS A 135 -1.78 -9.18 -17.95
N SER A 136 -2.90 -8.48 -17.74
CA SER A 136 -4.09 -9.09 -17.12
C SER A 136 -4.91 -9.90 -18.12
N VAL A 137 -4.84 -9.59 -19.42
CA VAL A 137 -5.52 -10.36 -20.47
C VAL A 137 -4.79 -11.66 -20.83
N VAL A 138 -3.48 -11.77 -20.65
CA VAL A 138 -2.74 -13.03 -20.95
C VAL A 138 -3.10 -14.17 -19.97
N ASN A 139 -3.63 -13.87 -18.79
CA ASN A 139 -4.14 -14.88 -17.86
C ASN A 139 -5.64 -15.20 -18.02
N VAL A 140 -6.37 -14.48 -18.89
CA VAL A 140 -7.79 -14.71 -19.17
C VAL A 140 -8.01 -15.38 -20.54
N THR A 141 -7.06 -15.29 -21.47
CA THR A 141 -7.19 -15.88 -22.81
C THR A 141 -7.03 -17.41 -22.87
N ASN A 142 -6.67 -18.08 -21.77
CA ASN A 142 -6.80 -19.54 -21.67
C ASN A 142 -8.26 -20.01 -21.42
N GLY A 143 -9.24 -19.11 -21.44
CA GLY A 143 -10.65 -19.47 -21.34
C GLY A 143 -11.59 -18.34 -21.77
N MET A 144 -11.92 -18.32 -23.06
CA MET A 144 -13.25 -17.98 -23.60
C MET A 144 -13.76 -16.54 -23.37
N TYR A 145 -13.91 -15.76 -24.45
CA TYR A 145 -15.16 -15.09 -24.88
C TYR A 145 -14.92 -14.40 -26.23
N THR A 146 -15.49 -14.96 -27.29
CA THR A 146 -15.64 -14.31 -28.59
C THR A 146 -16.78 -13.29 -28.51
N TYR A 147 -16.50 -12.01 -28.74
CA TYR A 147 -17.54 -11.04 -29.12
C TYR A 147 -17.52 -10.87 -30.64
N ASP A 148 -18.55 -11.43 -31.28
CA ASP A 148 -18.83 -11.29 -32.70
C ASP A 148 -19.24 -9.83 -32.99
N LYS A 149 -18.42 -9.13 -33.78
CA LYS A 149 -18.82 -7.87 -34.43
C LYS A 149 -19.55 -8.21 -35.73
N LYS A 150 -20.89 -8.17 -35.70
CA LYS A 150 -21.73 -7.87 -36.88
C LYS A 150 -23.02 -7.22 -36.39
N ALA A 151 -23.63 -6.23 -37.03
CA ALA A 151 -23.23 -5.23 -38.00
C ALA A 151 -24.42 -4.26 -38.00
N THR A 152 -24.12 -2.98 -38.17
CA THR A 152 -25.08 -1.91 -38.42
C THR A 152 -25.96 -2.24 -39.63
N LYS A 153 -27.29 -2.24 -39.48
CA LYS A 153 -28.26 -1.44 -40.27
C LYS A 153 -29.69 -1.68 -39.78
#